data_AF-A0A317D474-F1
#
_entry.id   AF-A0A317D474-F1
#
_cell.length_a   1.000
_cell.length_b   1.000
_cell.length_c   1.000
_cell.angle_alpha   90.00
_cell.angle_beta   90.00
_cell.angle_gamma   90.00
#
_symmetry.space_group_name_H-M   'P 1'
#
loop_
_entity.id
_entity.type
_entity.pdbx_description
1 polymer ?
#
loop_
_entity_poly.entity_id
_entity_poly.type
_entity_poly.pdbx_seq_one_letter_code
_entity_poly.pdbx_strand_id
1 'polypeptide(L)'
;MSIDKPKLTDSPPTVRSGDLLHLTRTASPQFAQPITVRVIRALTDRHTYPGWLWIDAYQLGANGDAVARRELYLMPAGARRLACLPTRPAVRRPLRRDPVRVG
;
A
#
# COMPACT_ATOMS: atom_id res chain seq x y z
N MET A 1 -9.83 40.46 9.35
CA MET A 1 -8.90 39.39 9.74
C MET A 1 -9.57 38.06 9.46
N SER A 2 -9.54 37.62 8.20
CA SER A 2 -10.07 36.31 7.80
C SER A 2 -9.05 35.27 8.22
N ILE A 3 -9.38 34.49 9.24
CA ILE A 3 -8.59 33.31 9.59
C ILE A 3 -8.95 32.28 8.51
N ASP A 4 -8.01 32.03 7.60
CA ASP A 4 -8.04 30.86 6.72
C ASP A 4 -8.22 29.62 7.59
N LYS A 5 -9.47 29.13 7.67
CA LYS A 5 -9.73 27.79 8.21
C LYS A 5 -8.97 26.83 7.29
N PRO A 6 -8.02 26.03 7.80
CA PRO A 6 -7.44 24.98 6.97
C PRO A 6 -8.60 24.13 6.48
N LYS A 7 -8.73 23.98 5.15
CA LYS A 7 -9.61 22.97 4.58
C LYS A 7 -9.05 21.62 5.01
N LEU A 8 -9.48 21.14 6.17
CA LEU A 8 -9.35 19.75 6.53
C LEU A 8 -10.27 19.02 5.56
N THR A 9 -9.73 18.62 4.41
CA THR A 9 -10.33 17.57 3.60
C THR A 9 -10.32 16.34 4.47
N ASP A 10 -11.38 16.19 5.29
CA ASP A 10 -11.70 15.00 6.09
C ASP A 10 -12.18 13.89 5.15
N SER A 11 -11.33 13.55 4.20
CA SER A 11 -11.43 12.30 3.47
C SER A 11 -10.49 11.35 4.19
N PRO A 12 -10.96 10.18 4.64
CA PRO A 12 -10.10 9.23 5.31
C PRO A 12 -8.88 8.95 4.41
N PRO A 13 -7.66 8.85 4.99
CA PRO A 13 -6.45 8.64 4.21
C PRO A 13 -6.61 7.38 3.33
N THR A 14 -6.80 7.60 2.03
CA THR A 14 -7.19 6.56 1.08
C THR A 14 -5.98 5.75 0.64
N VAL A 15 -5.83 4.51 1.13
CA VAL A 15 -4.74 3.61 0.74
C VAL A 15 -4.84 3.24 -0.74
N ARG A 16 -3.73 3.36 -1.48
CA ARG A 16 -3.66 3.12 -2.93
C ARG A 16 -2.63 2.04 -3.26
N SER A 17 -2.83 1.36 -4.38
CA SER A 17 -1.83 0.47 -4.96
C SER A 17 -0.49 1.20 -5.16
N GLY A 18 0.60 0.55 -4.75
CA GLY A 18 1.95 1.09 -4.80
C GLY A 18 2.37 1.89 -3.57
N ASP A 19 1.45 2.24 -2.66
CA ASP A 19 1.79 2.95 -1.42
C ASP A 19 2.80 2.14 -0.59
N LEU A 20 3.81 2.83 -0.04
CA LEU A 20 4.71 2.28 0.97
C LEU A 20 4.18 2.65 2.35
N LEU A 21 3.81 1.64 3.13
CA LEU A 21 3.26 1.81 4.46
C LEU A 21 4.20 1.22 5.50
N HIS A 22 4.51 1.98 6.53
CA HIS A 22 5.10 1.48 7.76
C HIS A 22 3.98 1.18 8.75
N LEU A 23 3.78 -0.12 9.00
CA LEU A 23 2.72 -0.64 9.85
C LEU A 23 3.30 -0.94 11.23
N THR A 24 2.77 -0.26 12.23
CA THR A 24 3.11 -0.48 13.65
C THR A 24 1.86 -0.90 14.41
N ARG A 25 1.98 -1.10 15.72
CA ARG A 25 0.86 -1.42 16.61
C ARG A 25 -0.33 -0.44 16.50
N THR A 26 -0.09 0.82 16.11
CA THR A 26 -1.16 1.81 15.86
C THR A 26 -2.03 1.46 14.66
N ALA A 27 -1.49 0.76 13.67
CA ALA A 27 -2.21 0.33 12.47
C ALA A 27 -2.97 -0.98 12.70
N SER A 28 -2.46 -1.88 13.54
CA SER A 28 -3.16 -3.09 13.99
C SER A 28 -2.43 -3.69 15.20
N PRO A 29 -3.15 -4.24 16.20
CA PRO A 29 -2.53 -4.93 17.34
C PRO A 29 -1.59 -6.08 16.95
N GLN A 30 -1.77 -6.67 15.77
CA GLN A 30 -0.97 -7.80 15.26
C GLN A 30 0.49 -7.40 14.97
N PHE A 31 0.79 -6.11 14.85
CA PHE A 31 2.13 -5.59 14.52
C PHE A 31 2.90 -5.18 15.77
N ALA A 32 3.13 -6.14 16.69
CA ALA A 32 4.03 -5.92 17.82
C ALA A 32 5.47 -5.59 17.35
N GLN A 33 5.90 -6.23 16.26
CA GLN A 33 7.09 -5.84 15.50
C GLN A 33 6.64 -5.04 14.27
N PRO A 34 7.13 -3.79 14.08
CA PRO A 34 6.80 -3.00 12.91
C PRO A 34 7.26 -3.66 11.60
N ILE A 35 6.45 -3.54 10.56
CA ILE A 35 6.80 -4.00 9.21
C ILE A 35 6.59 -2.89 8.19
N THR A 36 7.42 -2.88 7.15
CA THR A 36 7.20 -2.02 5.98
C THR A 36 6.59 -2.86 4.87
N VAL A 37 5.56 -2.33 4.21
CA VAL A 37 4.86 -3.03 3.13
C VAL A 37 4.66 -2.13 1.92
N ARG A 38 4.62 -2.75 0.73
CA ARG A 38 4.17 -2.12 -0.50
C ARG A 38 2.79 -2.65 -0.88
N VAL A 39 1.81 -1.76 -0.95
CA VAL A 39 0.42 -2.12 -1.25
C VAL A 39 0.31 -2.63 -2.69
N ILE A 40 -0.34 -3.77 -2.88
CA ILE A 40 -0.71 -4.30 -4.19
C ILE A 40 -2.10 -3.79 -4.55
N ARG A 41 -3.07 -3.95 -3.65
CA ARG A 41 -4.45 -3.46 -3.80
C ARG A 41 -5.16 -3.35 -2.45
N ALA A 42 -6.12 -2.45 -2.38
CA ALA A 42 -7.14 -2.45 -1.34
C ALA A 42 -8.24 -3.47 -1.69
N LEU A 43 -8.71 -4.24 -0.71
CA LEU A 43 -9.78 -5.24 -0.85
C LEU A 43 -11.09 -4.64 -0.32
N THR A 44 -11.65 -3.70 -1.08
CA THR A 44 -12.86 -2.93 -0.70
C THR A 44 -14.15 -3.73 -0.83
N ASP A 45 -14.11 -4.86 -1.54
CA ASP A 45 -15.20 -5.83 -1.67
C ASP A 45 -15.49 -6.59 -0.36
N ARG A 46 -14.58 -6.52 0.62
CA ARG A 46 -14.75 -7.16 1.91
C ARG A 46 -15.49 -6.25 2.88
N HIS A 47 -16.60 -6.76 3.42
CA HIS A 47 -17.29 -6.10 4.53
C HIS A 47 -16.34 -5.95 5.72
N THR A 48 -16.03 -4.70 6.05
CA THR A 48 -15.15 -4.35 7.16
C THR A 48 -15.87 -3.44 8.13
N TYR A 49 -15.46 -3.48 9.40
CA TYR A 49 -15.88 -2.48 10.36
C TYR A 49 -15.51 -1.08 9.88
N PRO A 50 -16.35 -0.06 10.12
CA PRO A 50 -16.07 1.31 9.73
C PRO A 50 -14.66 1.74 10.15
N GLY A 51 -13.88 2.27 9.19
CA GLY A 51 -12.51 2.75 9.44
C GLY A 51 -11.41 1.69 9.38
N TRP A 52 -11.74 0.41 9.12
CA TRP A 52 -10.77 -0.64 8.87
C TRP A 52 -10.71 -1.02 7.39
N LEU A 53 -9.56 -1.55 6.96
CA LEU A 53 -9.31 -1.89 5.57
C LEU A 53 -8.52 -3.19 5.47
N TRP A 54 -8.96 -4.06 4.57
CA TRP A 54 -8.15 -5.18 4.09
C TRP A 54 -7.29 -4.72 2.91
N ILE A 55 -6.01 -5.09 2.93
CA ILE A 55 -5.09 -4.89 1.80
C ILE A 55 -4.35 -6.17 1.47
N ASP A 56 -3.96 -6.28 0.22
CA ASP A 56 -2.95 -7.23 -0.23
C ASP A 56 -1.65 -6.45 -0.45
N ALA A 57 -0.53 -6.91 0.10
CA ALA A 57 0.73 -6.17 0.12
C ALA A 57 1.96 -7.08 0.14
N TYR A 58 3.08 -6.57 -0.36
CA TYR A 58 4.39 -7.18 -0.17
C TYR A 58 5.02 -6.63 1.10
N GLN A 59 5.40 -7.49 2.06
CA GLN A 59 6.33 -7.11 3.10
C GLN A 59 7.71 -6.88 2.47
N LEU A 60 8.35 -5.78 2.87
CA LEU A 60 9.68 -5.42 2.41
C LEU A 60 10.72 -5.82 3.46
N GLY A 61 11.84 -6.37 2.99
CA GLY A 61 13.05 -6.55 3.79
C GLY A 61 13.82 -5.24 3.97
N ALA A 62 14.93 -5.28 4.70
CA ALA A 62 15.78 -4.10 4.95
C ALA A 62 16.30 -3.44 3.66
N ASN A 63 16.50 -4.22 2.60
CA ASN A 63 16.99 -3.75 1.30
C ASN A 63 15.86 -3.22 0.39
N GLY A 64 14.60 -3.28 0.82
CA GLY A 64 13.44 -2.89 0.02
C GLY A 64 12.89 -3.99 -0.90
N ASP A 65 13.49 -5.17 -0.91
CA ASP A 65 12.99 -6.32 -1.67
C ASP A 65 11.72 -6.90 -1.05
N ALA A 66 10.81 -7.41 -1.89
CA ALA A 66 9.62 -8.11 -1.45
C ALA A 66 9.99 -9.49 -0.89
N VAL A 67 9.88 -9.65 0.43
CA VAL A 67 10.24 -10.91 1.14
C VAL A 67 9.04 -11.83 1.36
N ALA A 68 7.82 -11.28 1.38
CA ALA A 68 6.59 -12.06 1.53
C ALA A 68 5.40 -11.30 0.96
N ARG A 69 4.40 -12.02 0.43
CA ARG A 69 3.07 -11.46 0.14
C ARG A 69 2.16 -11.72 1.35
N ARG A 70 1.41 -10.70 1.75
CA ARG A 70 0.53 -10.74 2.92
C ARG A 70 -0.79 -10.08 2.62
N GLU A 71 -1.84 -10.70 3.12
CA GLU A 71 -3.14 -10.09 3.26
C GLU A 71 -3.27 -9.54 4.67
N LEU A 72 -3.50 -8.23 4.80
CA LEU A 72 -3.39 -7.51 6.07
C LEU A 72 -4.69 -6.76 6.38
N TYR A 73 -5.11 -6.83 7.64
CA TYR A 73 -6.22 -6.06 8.18
C TYR A 73 -5.70 -4.94 9.07
N LEU A 74 -5.92 -3.69 8.66
CA LEU A 74 -5.35 -2.53 9.33
C LEU A 74 -6.32 -1.34 9.38
N MET A 75 -6.09 -0.46 10.35
CA MET A 75 -6.72 0.84 10.49
C MET A 75 -5.87 1.90 9.74
N PRO A 76 -6.34 2.48 8.62
CA PRO A 76 -5.54 3.41 7.81
C PRO A 76 -5.07 4.64 8.57
N ALA A 77 -5.86 5.12 9.54
CA ALA A 77 -5.50 6.26 10.39
C ALA A 77 -4.23 5.99 11.25
N GLY A 78 -3.95 4.73 11.55
CA GLY A 78 -2.77 4.32 12.32
C GLY A 78 -1.56 3.94 11.45
N ALA A 79 -1.71 3.91 10.12
CA ALA A 79 -0.64 3.56 9.19
C ALA A 79 0.16 4.80 8.79
N ARG A 80 1.49 4.69 8.80
CA ARG A 80 2.37 5.78 8.36
C ARG A 80 2.78 5.56 6.91
N ARG A 81 2.42 6.50 6.02
CA ARG A 81 2.97 6.51 4.66
C ARG A 81 4.43 6.91 4.69
N LEU A 82 5.26 6.11 4.04
CA LEU A 82 6.62 6.50 3.72
C LEU A 82 6.59 7.26 2.39
N ALA A 83 7.26 8.41 2.33
CA ALA A 83 7.45 9.10 1.08
C ALA A 83 8.26 8.18 0.16
N CYS A 84 7.61 7.66 -0.87
CA CYS A 84 8.33 7.04 -1.96
C CYS A 84 8.99 8.18 -2.71
N LEU A 85 10.33 8.23 -2.76
CA LEU A 85 10.99 8.94 -3.85
C LEU A 85 10.37 8.41 -5.15
N PRO A 86 10.05 9.24 -6.15
CA PRO A 86 9.39 8.78 -7.36
C PRO A 86 10.32 7.80 -8.09
N THR A 87 10.22 6.52 -7.76
CA THR A 87 10.81 5.44 -8.53
C THR A 87 10.05 5.46 -9.84
N ARG A 88 10.70 6.06 -10.84
CA ARG A 88 10.29 6.08 -12.24
C ARG A 88 9.69 4.71 -12.58
N PRO A 89 8.47 4.64 -13.14
CA PRO A 89 7.88 3.36 -13.49
C PRO A 89 8.88 2.63 -14.38
N ALA A 90 9.36 1.48 -13.93
CA ALA A 90 10.11 0.58 -14.79
C ALA A 90 9.19 0.28 -15.97
N VAL A 91 9.54 0.81 -17.14
CA VAL A 91 8.82 0.56 -18.39
C VAL A 91 8.78 -0.95 -18.54
N ARG A 92 7.59 -1.54 -18.37
CA ARG A 92 7.35 -2.94 -18.71
C ARG A 92 7.54 -3.04 -20.22
N ARG A 93 8.73 -3.47 -20.63
CA ARG A 93 9.02 -3.80 -22.02
C ARG A 93 8.16 -5.03 -22.34
N PRO A 94 7.17 -4.95 -23.25
CA PRO A 94 6.43 -6.13 -23.65
C PRO A 94 7.43 -7.09 -24.30
N LEU A 95 7.60 -8.28 -23.72
CA LEU A 95 8.26 -9.38 -24.40
C LEU A 95 7.41 -9.70 -25.61
N ARG A 96 7.90 -9.36 -26.82
CA ARG A 96 7.31 -9.84 -28.06
C ARG A 96 7.36 -11.36 -28.00
N ARG A 97 6.20 -12.00 -27.94
CA ARG A 97 6.07 -13.42 -28.18
C ARG A 97 6.10 -13.59 -29.70
N ASP A 98 7.24 -13.97 -30.24
CA ASP A 98 7.32 -14.38 -31.63
C ASP A 98 6.46 -15.65 -31.83
N PRO A 99 5.57 -15.68 -32.84
CA PRO A 99 4.84 -16.90 -33.15
C PRO A 99 5.80 -17.91 -33.77
N VAL A 100 5.96 -19.06 -33.12
CA VAL A 100 6.63 -20.22 -33.70
C VAL A 100 5.81 -20.71 -34.89
N ARG A 101 6.40 -20.69 -36.08
CA ARG A 101 5.82 -21.28 -37.30
C ARG A 101 6.16 -22.77 -37.31
N VAL A 102 5.16 -23.62 -37.11
CA VAL A 102 5.26 -25.07 -37.38
C VAL A 102 4.93 -25.27 -38.85
N GLY A 103 5.90 -25.80 -39.60
CA GLY A 103 5.72 -26.31 -40.97
C GLY A 103 5.42 -27.79 -40.98
#